data_AF-A0A1F9SJI0-F1
#
_entry.id   AF-A0A1F9SJI0-F1
#
_cell.length_a   1.000
_cell.length_b   1.000
_cell.length_c   1.000
_cell.angle_alpha   90.00
_cell.angle_beta   90.00
_cell.angle_gamma   90.00
#
_symmetry.space_group_name_H-M   'P 1'
#
loop_
_entity.id
_entity.type
_entity.pdbx_description
1 polymer ?
#
loop_
_entity_poly.entity_id
_entity_poly.type
_entity_poly.pdbx_seq_one_letter_code
_entity_poly.pdbx_strand_id
1 'polypeptide(L)'
;MKRNLLITLAAVAVLAASAGAAVMRVNGEPARKMWEALNLMAKLEDLPLHVIDGASDTIEVRSLTCASEMYDACSLFVKVDGEEKMIVHLDAACKIIDALYANGIYPSEDDPSLSQSAGHVSCTKTNDKFDCVITE
;
A
#
# COMPACT_ATOMS: atom_id res chain seq x y z
N MET A 1 -13.99 -49.95 32.29
CA MET A 1 -13.63 -48.74 33.07
C MET A 1 -12.35 -48.15 32.50
N LYS A 2 -12.40 -46.88 32.03
CA LYS A 2 -11.31 -45.87 32.03
C LYS A 2 -10.03 -46.20 31.22
N ARG A 3 -9.33 -45.30 30.54
CA ARG A 3 -9.47 -43.92 30.05
C ARG A 3 -8.10 -43.64 29.41
N ASN A 4 -8.09 -42.98 28.25
CA ASN A 4 -7.09 -42.03 27.73
C ASN A 4 -5.68 -42.00 28.35
N LEU A 5 -4.66 -42.15 27.50
CA LEU A 5 -3.46 -41.29 27.44
C LEU A 5 -2.68 -41.69 26.17
N LEU A 6 -3.09 -41.13 25.02
CA LEU A 6 -2.44 -39.98 24.39
C LEU A 6 -1.00 -40.31 23.94
N ILE A 7 -0.96 -40.82 22.71
CA ILE A 7 0.16 -40.85 21.78
C ILE A 7 0.79 -39.45 21.76
N THR A 8 1.98 -39.34 22.34
CA THR A 8 2.77 -38.11 22.35
C THR A 8 3.17 -37.77 20.93
N LEU A 9 2.74 -36.58 20.52
CA LEU A 9 2.84 -35.96 19.21
C LEU A 9 4.17 -36.22 18.48
N ALA A 10 4.10 -37.09 17.47
CA ALA A 10 4.84 -36.90 16.24
C ALA A 10 4.12 -35.83 15.42
N ALA A 11 4.64 -34.60 15.45
CA ALA A 11 4.44 -33.61 14.40
C ALA A 11 5.45 -32.48 14.65
N VAL A 12 6.69 -32.74 14.25
CA VAL A 12 7.61 -31.66 13.88
C VAL A 12 6.94 -30.98 12.69
N ALA A 13 6.09 -29.99 12.99
CA ALA A 13 5.46 -29.16 11.98
C ALA A 13 6.57 -28.36 11.33
N VAL A 14 6.87 -28.76 10.10
CA VAL A 14 7.59 -28.03 9.08
C VAL A 14 7.26 -26.53 9.23
N LEU A 15 8.20 -25.74 9.74
CA LEU A 15 8.21 -24.31 9.49
C LEU A 15 8.47 -24.16 8.00
N ALA A 16 7.39 -24.13 7.23
CA ALA A 16 7.41 -23.59 5.89
C ALA A 16 7.80 -22.11 6.05
N ALA A 17 9.03 -21.79 5.65
CA ALA A 17 9.44 -20.45 5.29
C ALA A 17 8.51 -19.99 4.16
N SER A 18 7.36 -19.44 4.52
CA SER A 18 6.63 -18.54 3.65
C SER A 18 7.30 -17.20 3.84
N ALA A 19 7.91 -16.68 2.77
CA ALA A 19 8.17 -15.25 2.66
C ALA A 19 6.79 -14.57 2.77
N GLY A 20 6.38 -14.24 3.99
CA GLY A 20 5.22 -13.39 4.20
C GLY A 20 5.58 -12.06 3.61
N ALA A 21 4.86 -11.63 2.56
CA ALA A 21 4.93 -10.25 2.09
C ALA A 21 4.83 -9.34 3.33
N ALA A 22 5.77 -8.41 3.48
CA ALA A 22 5.75 -7.52 4.63
C ALA A 22 4.46 -6.69 4.57
N VAL A 23 3.56 -6.91 5.52
CA VAL A 23 2.33 -6.12 5.65
C VAL A 23 2.58 -5.01 6.65
N MET A 24 2.59 -3.78 6.17
CA MET A 24 2.71 -2.56 6.97
C MET A 24 1.32 -1.95 7.14
N ARG A 25 0.92 -1.68 8.39
CA ARG A 25 -0.30 -0.93 8.67
C ARG A 25 0.06 0.45 9.19
N VAL A 26 -0.48 1.49 8.56
CA VAL A 26 -0.22 2.88 8.92
C VAL A 26 -1.50 3.60 9.28
N ASN A 27 -1.46 4.42 10.33
CA ASN A 27 -2.62 5.12 10.89
C ASN A 27 -2.31 6.59 11.12
N GLY A 28 -3.35 7.41 11.25
CA GLY A 28 -3.20 8.81 11.65
C GLY A 28 -2.65 9.70 10.54
N GLU A 29 -1.73 10.60 10.87
CA GLU A 29 -1.23 11.63 9.95
C GLU A 29 -0.56 11.07 8.67
N PRO A 30 0.30 10.02 8.74
CA PRO A 30 0.83 9.42 7.51
C PRO A 30 -0.23 8.75 6.64
N ALA A 31 -1.22 8.08 7.24
CA ALA A 31 -2.33 7.47 6.51
C ALA A 31 -3.21 8.54 5.85
N ARG A 32 -3.43 9.67 6.53
CA ARG A 32 -4.12 10.84 5.96
C ARG A 32 -3.40 11.36 4.73
N LYS A 33 -2.09 11.57 4.81
CA LYS A 33 -1.27 12.05 3.67
C LYS A 33 -1.34 11.10 2.49
N MET A 34 -1.24 9.79 2.74
CA MET A 34 -1.35 8.77 1.69
C MET A 34 -2.73 8.81 1.03
N TRP A 35 -3.81 8.80 1.82
CA TRP A 35 -5.17 8.89 1.28
C TRP A 35 -5.38 10.18 0.47
N GLU A 36 -4.90 11.33 0.95
CA GLU A 36 -5.01 12.61 0.25
C GLU A 36 -4.23 12.64 -1.07
N ALA A 37 -3.04 12.03 -1.11
CA ALA A 37 -2.25 11.90 -2.33
C ALA A 37 -2.97 11.01 -3.37
N LEU A 38 -3.45 9.84 -2.96
CA LEU A 38 -4.21 8.93 -3.83
C LEU A 38 -5.51 9.58 -4.35
N ASN A 39 -6.24 10.28 -3.49
CA ASN A 39 -7.45 11.02 -3.85
C ASN A 39 -7.17 12.16 -4.84
N LEU A 40 -6.08 12.90 -4.64
CA LEU A 40 -5.71 13.96 -5.58
C LEU A 40 -5.44 13.38 -6.98
N MET A 41 -4.72 12.26 -7.06
CA MET A 41 -4.49 11.60 -8.35
C MET A 41 -5.77 11.09 -8.99
N ALA A 42 -6.63 10.43 -8.20
CA ALA A 42 -7.92 9.98 -8.70
C ALA A 42 -8.73 11.13 -9.33
N LYS A 43 -8.65 12.33 -8.75
CA LYS A 43 -9.30 13.53 -9.29
C LYS A 43 -8.62 14.10 -10.53
N LEU A 44 -7.29 14.18 -10.56
CA LEU A 44 -6.55 14.74 -11.70
C LEU A 44 -6.69 13.88 -12.95
N GLU A 45 -6.76 12.57 -12.77
CA GLU A 45 -6.77 11.56 -13.83
C GLU A 45 -8.18 10.99 -14.10
N ASP A 46 -9.21 11.53 -13.43
CA ASP A 46 -10.61 11.07 -13.51
C ASP A 46 -10.76 9.55 -13.32
N LEU A 47 -10.10 9.00 -12.29
CA LEU A 47 -10.04 7.56 -12.05
C LEU A 47 -11.13 7.11 -11.06
N PRO A 48 -11.85 6.02 -11.37
CA PRO A 48 -12.86 5.46 -10.49
C PRO A 48 -12.24 4.57 -9.39
N LEU A 49 -11.32 5.12 -8.58
CA LEU A 49 -10.62 4.35 -7.54
C LEU A 49 -11.37 4.26 -6.20
N HIS A 50 -12.41 5.08 -6.03
CA HIS A 50 -13.18 5.15 -4.79
C HIS A 50 -14.16 3.98 -4.66
N VAL A 51 -14.07 3.26 -3.55
CA VAL A 51 -15.05 2.26 -3.13
C VAL A 51 -15.70 2.76 -1.85
N ILE A 52 -16.97 3.18 -1.95
CA ILE A 52 -17.73 3.75 -0.83
C ILE A 52 -18.65 2.69 -0.23
N ASP A 53 -18.48 2.43 1.07
CA ASP A 53 -19.37 1.58 1.88
C ASP A 53 -19.76 2.30 3.18
N GLY A 54 -21.00 2.77 3.23
CA GLY A 54 -21.51 3.56 4.35
C GLY A 54 -20.73 4.86 4.56
N ALA A 55 -20.00 4.95 5.67
CA ALA A 55 -19.18 6.11 6.03
C ALA A 55 -17.69 5.93 5.65
N SER A 56 -17.34 4.80 5.04
CA SER A 56 -15.99 4.46 4.62
C SER A 56 -15.79 4.74 3.14
N ASP A 57 -14.68 5.39 2.83
CA ASP A 57 -14.22 5.67 1.46
C ASP A 57 -12.80 5.12 1.30
N THR A 58 -12.68 4.03 0.52
CA THR A 58 -11.43 3.31 0.30
C THR A 58 -10.89 3.60 -1.10
N ILE A 59 -9.58 3.89 -1.18
CA ILE A 59 -8.83 4.05 -2.42
C ILE A 59 -7.73 3.01 -2.45
N GLU A 60 -7.64 2.26 -3.56
CA GLU A 60 -6.68 1.18 -3.71
C GLU A 60 -5.84 1.33 -4.98
N VAL A 61 -4.54 1.07 -4.85
CA VAL A 61 -3.60 0.95 -5.97
C VAL A 61 -2.81 -0.36 -5.84
N ARG A 62 -2.49 -1.00 -6.97
CA ARG A 62 -1.81 -2.31 -6.98
C ARG A 62 -0.30 -2.23 -6.85
N SER A 63 0.27 -1.14 -7.32
CA SER A 63 1.69 -0.82 -7.26
C SER A 63 1.87 0.67 -7.44
N LEU A 64 2.82 1.21 -6.70
CA LEU A 64 3.24 2.59 -6.77
C LEU A 64 4.76 2.62 -6.76
N THR A 65 5.34 3.31 -7.73
CA THR A 65 6.80 3.43 -7.88
C THR A 65 7.12 4.87 -8.20
N CYS A 66 7.95 5.51 -7.37
CA CYS A 66 8.33 6.92 -7.53
C CYS A 66 9.83 7.08 -7.69
N ALA A 67 10.27 7.84 -8.69
CA ALA A 67 11.66 8.29 -8.82
C ALA A 67 11.77 9.75 -8.33
N SER A 68 12.84 10.09 -7.59
CA SER A 68 13.02 11.43 -7.01
C SER A 68 14.28 12.18 -7.47
N GLU A 69 15.28 11.52 -8.06
CA GLU A 69 16.59 12.17 -8.28
C GLU A 69 16.70 13.04 -9.55
N MET A 70 15.91 12.79 -10.60
CA MET A 70 16.02 13.56 -11.86
C MET A 70 14.73 14.21 -12.35
N TYR A 71 13.58 13.57 -12.08
CA TYR A 71 12.25 14.09 -12.32
C TYR A 71 11.39 13.50 -11.22
N ASP A 72 10.82 14.31 -10.33
CA ASP A 72 9.81 13.82 -9.38
C ASP A 72 8.66 13.24 -10.21
N ALA A 73 8.61 11.91 -10.29
CA ALA A 73 7.67 11.19 -11.11
C ALA A 73 7.23 9.93 -10.38
N CYS A 74 5.91 9.72 -10.32
CA CYS A 74 5.34 8.49 -9.76
C CYS A 74 4.54 7.77 -10.83
N SER A 75 4.82 6.47 -11.00
CA SER A 75 4.02 5.54 -11.79
C SER A 75 3.11 4.72 -10.88
N LEU A 76 1.85 4.59 -11.25
CA LEU A 76 0.84 3.84 -10.52
C LEU A 76 0.22 2.79 -11.42
N PHE A 77 -0.02 1.60 -10.86
CA PHE A 77 -0.79 0.55 -11.52
C PHE A 77 -2.15 0.44 -10.86
N VAL A 78 -3.20 0.72 -11.64
CA VAL A 78 -4.59 0.67 -11.21
C VAL A 78 -5.42 -0.23 -12.12
N LYS A 79 -6.52 -0.79 -11.62
CA LYS A 79 -7.51 -1.49 -12.46
C LYS A 79 -8.66 -0.57 -12.78
N VAL A 80 -8.91 -0.32 -14.06
CA VAL A 80 -10.06 0.45 -14.55
C VAL A 80 -10.81 -0.45 -15.54
N ASP A 81 -12.09 -0.71 -15.28
CA ASP A 81 -12.93 -1.59 -16.10
C ASP A 81 -12.35 -3.01 -16.31
N GLY A 82 -11.60 -3.51 -15.32
CA GLY A 82 -10.95 -4.82 -15.37
C GLY A 82 -9.60 -4.86 -16.09
N GLU A 83 -9.20 -3.76 -16.74
CA GLU A 83 -7.89 -3.61 -17.40
C GLU A 83 -6.90 -2.90 -16.49
N GLU A 84 -5.64 -3.33 -16.54
CA GLU A 84 -4.55 -2.66 -15.82
C GLU A 84 -4.09 -1.43 -16.61
N LYS A 85 -4.03 -0.29 -15.94
CA LYS A 85 -3.53 0.98 -16.49
C LYS A 85 -2.35 1.46 -15.67
N MET A 86 -1.29 1.85 -16.38
CA MET A 86 -0.17 2.59 -15.80
C MET A 86 -0.43 4.08 -15.96
N ILE A 87 -0.33 4.81 -14.87
CA ILE A 87 -0.53 6.26 -14.82
C ILE A 87 0.78 6.87 -14.35
N VAL A 88 1.25 7.92 -15.01
CA VAL A 88 2.49 8.61 -14.65
C VAL A 88 2.16 10.07 -14.42
N HIS A 89 2.44 10.57 -13.23
CA HIS A 89 2.17 11.96 -12.89
C HIS A 89 3.44 12.66 -12.39
N LEU A 90 3.67 13.87 -12.88
CA LEU A 90 4.75 14.75 -12.42
C LEU A 90 4.25 15.71 -11.32
N ASP A 91 3.16 16.45 -11.56
CA ASP A 91 2.68 17.46 -10.58
C ASP A 91 2.16 16.87 -9.25
N ALA A 92 1.68 15.63 -9.25
CA ALA A 92 1.28 14.92 -8.04
C ALA A 92 2.44 14.16 -7.38
N ALA A 93 3.59 13.99 -8.06
CA ALA A 93 4.69 13.15 -7.61
C ALA A 93 5.24 13.59 -6.25
N CYS A 94 5.50 14.89 -6.05
CA CYS A 94 6.04 15.37 -4.77
C CYS A 94 5.12 15.06 -3.59
N LYS A 95 3.79 15.15 -3.77
CA LYS A 95 2.82 14.83 -2.69
C LYS A 95 2.78 13.34 -2.37
N ILE A 96 2.96 12.50 -3.38
CA ILE A 96 3.03 11.04 -3.21
C ILE A 96 4.33 10.67 -2.51
N ILE A 97 5.46 11.23 -2.94
CA ILE A 97 6.77 11.05 -2.32
C ILE A 97 6.75 11.49 -0.86
N ASP A 98 6.20 12.67 -0.56
CA ASP A 98 6.03 13.15 0.83
C ASP A 98 5.16 12.21 1.67
N ALA A 99 4.12 11.63 1.06
CA ALA A 99 3.30 10.63 1.73
C ALA A 99 4.08 9.34 1.99
N LEU A 100 4.84 8.82 1.03
CA LEU A 100 5.68 7.64 1.20
C LEU A 100 6.72 7.82 2.31
N TYR A 101 7.43 8.94 2.31
CA TYR A 101 8.37 9.30 3.37
C TYR A 101 7.70 9.34 4.74
N ALA A 102 6.53 9.96 4.86
CA ALA A 102 5.79 10.01 6.12
C ALA A 102 5.35 8.61 6.62
N ASN A 103 5.20 7.65 5.71
CA ASN A 103 4.84 6.25 6.00
C ASN A 103 6.08 5.35 6.18
N GLY A 104 7.29 5.91 6.17
CA GLY A 104 8.52 5.16 6.36
C GLY A 104 8.99 4.38 5.12
N ILE A 105 8.46 4.71 3.94
CA ILE A 105 8.88 4.15 2.66
C ILE A 105 9.89 5.13 2.07
N TYR A 106 11.16 4.78 2.24
CA TYR A 106 12.29 5.58 1.77
C TYR A 106 12.85 4.98 0.48
N PRO A 107 13.58 5.76 -0.34
CA PRO A 107 14.46 5.20 -1.36
C PRO A 107 15.40 4.16 -0.73
N SER A 108 15.83 3.18 -1.52
CA SER A 108 16.82 2.20 -1.07
C SER A 108 18.06 2.91 -0.50
N GLU A 109 18.50 2.54 0.71
CA GLU A 109 19.71 3.14 1.31
C GLU A 109 20.98 2.78 0.51
N ASP A 110 20.98 1.62 -0.16
CA ASP A 110 22.09 1.14 -0.99
C ASP A 110 22.16 1.86 -2.35
N ASP A 111 21.08 2.50 -2.77
CA ASP A 111 21.03 3.33 -3.97
C ASP A 111 19.88 4.35 -3.84
N PRO A 112 20.14 5.55 -3.29
CA PRO A 112 19.13 6.59 -3.11
C PRO A 112 18.59 7.14 -4.43
N SER A 113 19.21 6.78 -5.57
CA SER A 113 18.68 7.01 -6.92
C SER A 113 17.55 6.05 -7.29
N LEU A 114 17.40 4.93 -6.56
CA LEU A 114 16.36 3.96 -6.81
C LEU A 114 15.00 4.41 -6.30
N SER A 115 14.02 4.02 -7.09
CA SER A 115 12.63 4.34 -6.90
C SER A 115 12.08 3.85 -5.55
N GLN A 116 11.28 4.68 -4.89
CA GLN A 116 10.45 4.29 -3.76
C GLN A 116 9.30 3.44 -4.29
N SER A 117 9.16 2.20 -3.81
CA SER A 117 8.11 1.29 -4.28
C SER A 117 7.22 0.82 -3.13
N ALA A 118 5.93 0.76 -3.40
CA ALA A 118 4.95 0.03 -2.63
C ALA A 118 4.26 -0.97 -3.58
N GLY A 119 4.08 -2.21 -3.14
CA GLY A 119 3.26 -3.19 -3.84
C GLY A 119 1.80 -2.77 -3.76
N HIS A 120 1.00 -3.40 -2.92
CA HIS A 120 -0.38 -2.95 -2.75
C HIS A 120 -0.49 -1.82 -1.73
N VAL A 121 -1.29 -0.79 -2.02
CA VAL A 121 -1.68 0.24 -1.04
C VAL A 121 -3.19 0.35 -1.05
N SER A 122 -3.82 0.12 0.11
CA SER A 122 -5.25 0.31 0.34
C SER A 122 -5.42 1.29 1.49
N CYS A 123 -6.00 2.45 1.23
CA CYS A 123 -6.21 3.51 2.22
C CYS A 123 -7.69 3.79 2.39
N THR A 124 -8.17 3.77 3.62
CA THR A 124 -9.58 4.02 3.97
C THR A 124 -9.70 5.27 4.82
N LYS A 125 -10.69 6.10 4.48
CA LYS A 125 -11.19 7.20 5.31
C LYS A 125 -12.55 6.81 5.89
N THR A 126 -12.69 6.77 7.21
CA THR A 126 -13.96 6.51 7.92
C THR A 126 -14.20 7.57 8.99
N ASN A 127 -15.23 8.40 8.85
CA ASN A 127 -15.54 9.48 9.80
C ASN A 127 -14.30 10.34 10.15
N ASP A 128 -13.56 10.77 9.13
CA ASP A 128 -12.30 11.52 9.22
C ASP A 128 -11.13 10.82 9.95
N LYS A 129 -11.23 9.50 10.15
CA LYS A 129 -10.11 8.66 10.55
C LYS A 129 -9.51 7.98 9.33
N PHE A 130 -8.19 7.86 9.31
CA PHE A 130 -7.43 7.35 8.17
C PHE A 130 -6.61 6.12 8.60
N ASP A 131 -6.68 5.07 7.79
CA ASP A 131 -5.93 3.82 7.94
C ASP A 131 -5.47 3.36 6.56
N CYS A 132 -4.23 2.93 6.44
CA CYS A 132 -3.66 2.38 5.22
C CYS A 132 -3.00 1.03 5.49
N VAL A 133 -3.20 0.09 4.59
CA VAL A 133 -2.50 -1.19 4.55
C VAL A 133 -1.61 -1.20 3.32
N ILE A 134 -0.33 -1.47 3.52
CA ILE A 134 0.69 -1.54 2.49
C ILE A 134 1.27 -2.96 2.50
N THR A 135 1.37 -3.59 1.34
CA THR A 135 2.07 -4.88 1.18
C THR A 135 3.15 -4.75 0.11
N GLU A 136 4.33 -5.31 0.35
CA GLU A 136 5.35 -5.48 -0.70
C GLU A 136 4.92 -6.47 -1.79
#